data_AF-A0A523KI41-F1
#
_entry.id   AF-A0A523KI41-F1
#
_cell.length_a   1.000
_cell.length_b   1.000
_cell.length_c   1.000
_cell.angle_alpha   90.00
_cell.angle_beta   90.00
_cell.angle_gamma   90.00
#
_symmetry.space_group_name_H-M   'P 1'
#
loop_
_entity.id
_entity.type
_entity.pdbx_description
1 polymer ?
#
loop_
_entity_poly.entity_id
_entity_poly.type
_entity_poly.pdbx_seq_one_letter_code
_entity_poly.pdbx_strand_id
1 'polypeptide(L)'
;MSFSSPWRLDLRIESPRSSLEFGSAYASPDDEGFIAKYRARCHCHAVRYEVRADPVDAKICHCSDCQFLHGAPMQWAAIFHKRDVRFTAGVEHLHFYNSALDRHERLLPCKVACALCRTLIADEGRKMWLAFPTLFDFGAPPHVPEAFRPTCHIYYAMRVMDIADGLPKWSGHKDKSTLL
;
A
#
# COMPACT_ATOMS: atom_id res chain seq x y z
N MET A 1 7.46 26.10 39.90
CA MET A 1 8.28 26.43 38.71
C MET A 1 7.65 25.74 37.52
N SER A 2 6.91 26.50 36.70
CA SER A 2 6.19 26.01 35.52
C SER A 2 7.13 26.10 34.32
N PHE A 3 7.45 24.97 33.70
CA PHE A 3 8.19 24.94 32.45
C PHE A 3 7.21 25.08 31.28
N SER A 4 7.01 26.31 30.82
CA SER A 4 6.35 26.57 29.54
C SER A 4 7.32 26.23 28.40
N SER A 5 7.08 25.10 27.72
CA SER A 5 7.82 24.72 26.51
C SER A 5 7.48 25.67 25.34
N PRO A 6 8.47 26.26 24.66
CA PRO A 6 8.26 27.27 23.61
C PRO A 6 7.96 26.70 22.21
N TRP A 7 7.67 25.40 22.07
CA TRP A 7 7.58 24.74 20.76
C TRP A 7 6.19 24.21 20.37
N ARG A 8 5.11 24.89 20.78
CA ARG A 8 3.81 24.70 20.11
C ARG A 8 3.70 25.63 18.91
N LEU A 9 4.36 25.24 17.82
CA LEU A 9 3.94 25.70 16.50
C LEU A 9 2.59 25.03 16.21
N ASP A 10 1.52 25.81 16.32
CA ASP A 10 0.22 25.50 15.75
C ASP A 10 0.36 25.44 14.23
N LEU A 11 0.94 24.36 13.72
CA LEU A 11 0.80 23.99 12.32
C LEU A 11 -0.61 23.43 12.14
N ARG A 12 -1.58 24.34 12.02
CA ARG A 12 -2.79 24.05 11.25
C ARG A 12 -2.32 23.77 9.83
N ILE A 13 -2.05 22.50 9.54
CA ILE A 13 -1.97 22.02 8.18
C ILE A 13 -3.38 22.17 7.62
N GLU A 14 -3.66 23.32 7.02
CA GLU A 14 -4.79 23.47 6.13
C GLU A 14 -4.56 22.51 4.98
N SER A 15 -5.19 21.34 5.08
CA SER A 15 -5.28 20.40 3.96
C SER A 15 -6.02 21.12 2.85
N PRO A 16 -5.38 21.44 1.70
CA PRO A 16 -6.10 21.98 0.58
C PRO A 16 -7.13 20.92 0.17
N ARG A 17 -8.42 21.28 0.24
CA ARG A 17 -9.51 20.47 -0.31
C ARG A 17 -9.37 20.44 -1.82
N SER A 18 -8.40 19.69 -2.35
CA SER A 18 -8.52 19.17 -3.69
C SER A 18 -9.44 17.96 -3.60
N SER A 19 -10.53 17.98 -4.37
CA SER A 19 -11.27 16.77 -4.70
C SER A 19 -10.29 15.87 -5.43
N LEU A 20 -9.59 15.03 -4.67
CA LEU A 20 -8.55 14.15 -5.18
C LEU A 20 -9.24 13.05 -5.97
N GLU A 21 -9.68 13.34 -7.19
CA GLU A 21 -10.27 12.33 -8.05
C GLU A 21 -9.16 11.38 -8.50
N PHE A 22 -9.31 10.10 -8.15
CA PHE A 22 -8.49 9.07 -8.78
C PHE A 22 -8.85 9.05 -10.27
N GLY A 23 -7.90 9.45 -11.11
CA GLY A 23 -8.13 9.52 -12.56
C GLY A 23 -8.58 8.20 -13.19
N SER A 24 -8.99 8.26 -14.45
CA SER A 24 -9.63 7.21 -15.26
C SER A 24 -8.92 5.85 -15.36
N ALA A 25 -7.73 5.71 -14.76
CA ALA A 25 -7.07 4.41 -14.60
C ALA A 25 -7.74 3.49 -13.57
N TYR A 26 -8.54 4.04 -12.65
CA TYR A 26 -9.28 3.29 -11.63
C TYR A 26 -10.71 2.98 -12.08
N ALA A 27 -11.34 1.99 -11.47
CA ALA A 27 -12.77 1.78 -11.66
C ALA A 27 -13.56 2.94 -11.03
N SER A 28 -14.62 3.37 -11.73
CA SER A 28 -15.50 4.45 -11.27
C SER A 28 -16.22 4.04 -9.99
N PRO A 29 -16.36 4.95 -8.98
CA PRO A 29 -17.29 4.75 -7.85
C PRO A 29 -18.68 4.33 -8.32
N ASP A 30 -19.14 4.87 -9.45
CA ASP A 30 -20.49 4.70 -10.01
C ASP A 30 -20.62 3.51 -10.98
N ASP A 31 -19.59 2.67 -11.14
CA ASP A 31 -19.67 1.46 -11.96
C ASP A 31 -20.59 0.42 -11.29
N GLU A 32 -21.85 0.35 -11.72
CA GLU A 32 -22.85 -0.63 -11.27
C GLU A 32 -22.47 -2.07 -11.63
N GLY A 33 -21.64 -2.26 -12.67
CA GLY A 33 -21.12 -3.57 -13.07
C GLY A 33 -19.94 -4.05 -12.22
N PHE A 34 -19.45 -3.23 -11.29
CA PHE A 34 -18.33 -3.58 -10.43
C PHE A 34 -18.78 -4.50 -9.28
N ILE A 35 -18.51 -5.80 -9.44
CA ILE A 35 -18.74 -6.80 -8.41
C ILE A 35 -17.46 -6.95 -7.57
N ALA A 36 -17.47 -6.43 -6.35
CA ALA A 36 -16.34 -6.53 -5.44
C ALA A 36 -16.09 -7.99 -5.03
N LYS A 37 -14.87 -8.48 -5.28
CA LYS A 37 -14.38 -9.79 -4.82
C LYS A 37 -13.74 -9.68 -3.44
N TYR A 38 -12.97 -8.62 -3.21
CA TYR A 38 -12.34 -8.35 -1.92
C TYR A 38 -12.53 -6.90 -1.49
N ARG A 39 -12.58 -6.69 -0.17
CA ARG A 39 -12.78 -5.39 0.48
C ARG A 39 -11.60 -5.09 1.38
N ALA A 40 -11.10 -3.86 1.36
CA ALA A 40 -9.98 -3.43 2.18
C ALA A 40 -10.27 -2.08 2.85
N ARG A 41 -9.69 -1.89 4.03
CA ARG A 41 -9.83 -0.66 4.81
C ARG A 41 -8.57 -0.33 5.60
N CYS A 42 -8.31 0.96 5.80
CA CYS A 42 -7.29 1.37 6.78
C CYS A 42 -7.74 1.06 8.21
N HIS A 43 -6.85 1.18 9.20
CA HIS A 43 -7.16 0.82 10.59
C HIS A 43 -8.34 1.60 11.18
N CYS A 44 -8.45 2.91 10.93
CA CYS A 44 -9.59 3.71 11.40
C CYS A 44 -10.84 3.60 10.51
N HIS A 45 -10.80 2.76 9.48
CA HIS A 45 -11.89 2.53 8.52
C HIS A 45 -12.33 3.74 7.68
N ALA A 46 -11.66 4.90 7.82
CA ALA A 46 -11.98 6.10 7.06
C ALA A 46 -11.73 5.92 5.56
N VAL A 47 -10.62 5.27 5.21
CA VAL A 47 -10.30 4.89 3.83
C VAL A 47 -10.78 3.47 3.56
N ARG A 48 -11.60 3.30 2.52
CA ARG A 48 -12.13 2.01 2.09
C ARG A 48 -12.02 1.87 0.58
N TYR A 49 -11.62 0.69 0.13
CA TYR A 49 -11.58 0.35 -1.28
C TYR A 49 -11.93 -1.12 -1.51
N GLU A 50 -12.28 -1.43 -2.75
CA GLU A 50 -12.69 -2.74 -3.20
C GLU A 50 -11.85 -3.14 -4.42
N VAL A 51 -11.72 -4.44 -4.64
CA VAL A 51 -11.16 -5.02 -5.86
C VAL A 51 -12.06 -6.12 -6.39
N ARG A 52 -12.22 -6.18 -7.71
CA ARG A 52 -13.07 -7.16 -8.40
C ARG A 52 -12.35 -8.40 -8.94
N ALA A 53 -11.03 -8.45 -8.80
CA ALA A 53 -10.19 -9.50 -9.37
C ALA A 53 -9.25 -10.11 -8.32
N ASP A 54 -8.68 -11.27 -8.63
CA ASP A 54 -7.51 -11.80 -7.92
C ASP A 54 -6.27 -10.95 -8.23
N PRO A 55 -5.29 -10.88 -7.30
CA PRO A 55 -4.02 -10.23 -7.61
C PRO A 55 -3.31 -10.96 -8.75
N VAL A 56 -2.65 -10.19 -9.59
CA VAL A 56 -1.83 -10.68 -10.70
C VAL A 56 -0.57 -11.40 -10.19
N ASP A 57 -0.05 -10.95 -9.04
CA ASP A 57 1.06 -11.57 -8.32
C ASP A 57 1.04 -11.06 -6.87
N ALA A 58 1.70 -11.76 -5.96
CA ALA A 58 1.96 -11.28 -4.61
C ALA A 58 3.42 -11.56 -4.23
N LYS A 59 4.08 -10.61 -3.55
CA LYS A 59 5.52 -10.67 -3.28
C LYS A 59 5.84 -10.13 -1.91
N ILE A 60 6.96 -10.62 -1.34
CA ILE A 60 7.57 -10.04 -0.15
C ILE A 60 8.78 -9.20 -0.58
N CYS A 61 8.75 -7.90 -0.28
CA CYS A 61 9.82 -6.97 -0.58
C CYS A 61 10.72 -6.73 0.63
N HIS A 62 12.02 -6.76 0.40
CA HIS A 62 13.07 -6.56 1.42
C HIS A 62 13.87 -5.27 1.21
N CYS A 63 13.47 -4.37 0.31
CA CYS A 63 14.24 -3.14 0.10
C CYS A 63 14.18 -2.22 1.33
N SER A 64 15.20 -1.38 1.49
CA SER A 64 15.31 -0.48 2.64
C SER A 64 14.12 0.48 2.76
N ASP A 65 13.58 1.00 1.66
CA ASP A 65 12.36 1.82 1.67
C ASP A 65 11.19 1.08 2.33
N CYS A 66 10.94 -0.17 1.93
CA CYS A 66 9.89 -1.00 2.51
C CYS A 66 10.15 -1.27 3.99
N GLN A 67 11.41 -1.47 4.38
CA GLN A 67 11.75 -1.69 5.79
C GLN A 67 11.50 -0.44 6.65
N PHE A 68 12.03 0.71 6.22
CA PHE A 68 11.92 1.97 6.96
C PHE A 68 10.48 2.45 7.04
N LEU A 69 9.76 2.47 5.92
CA LEU A 69 8.39 2.99 5.87
C LEU A 69 7.45 2.14 6.72
N HIS A 70 7.57 0.83 6.66
CA HIS A 70 6.69 -0.08 7.39
C HIS A 70 7.12 -0.34 8.83
N GLY A 71 8.35 0.05 9.21
CA GLY A 71 8.93 -0.32 10.50
C GLY A 71 8.99 -1.85 10.67
N ALA A 72 9.23 -2.58 9.58
CA ALA A 72 9.15 -4.03 9.52
C ALA A 72 10.34 -4.63 8.76
N PRO A 73 10.77 -5.88 9.03
CA PRO A 73 11.86 -6.51 8.29
C PRO A 73 11.61 -6.67 6.79
N MET A 74 10.34 -6.70 6.39
CA MET A 74 9.88 -6.87 5.01
C MET A 74 8.42 -6.46 4.85
N GLN A 75 7.97 -6.35 3.61
CA GLN A 75 6.64 -5.88 3.25
C GLN A 75 5.98 -6.83 2.25
N TRP A 76 4.76 -7.29 2.52
CA TRP A 76 3.98 -8.15 1.61
C TRP A 76 2.98 -7.33 0.78
N ALA A 77 3.12 -7.36 -0.55
CA ALA A 77 2.24 -6.64 -1.50
C ALA A 77 1.52 -7.63 -2.43
N ALA A 78 0.22 -7.41 -2.62
CA ALA A 78 -0.58 -8.04 -3.66
C ALA A 78 -0.85 -7.04 -4.80
N ILE A 79 -0.60 -7.45 -6.04
CA ILE A 79 -0.53 -6.55 -7.19
C ILE A 79 -1.81 -6.64 -8.01
N PHE A 80 -2.55 -5.55 -8.13
CA PHE A 80 -3.78 -5.45 -8.93
C PHE A 80 -3.60 -4.46 -10.07
N HIS A 81 -4.35 -4.62 -11.16
CA HIS A 81 -4.50 -3.52 -12.11
C HIS A 81 -5.39 -2.43 -11.49
N LYS A 82 -5.06 -1.15 -11.71
CA LYS A 82 -5.86 -0.03 -11.20
C LYS A 82 -7.33 -0.10 -11.63
N ARG A 83 -7.60 -0.55 -12.86
CA ARG A 83 -8.97 -0.69 -13.41
C ARG A 83 -9.84 -1.67 -12.62
N ASP A 84 -9.23 -2.53 -11.80
CA ASP A 84 -9.94 -3.51 -10.99
C ASP A 84 -10.04 -3.08 -9.53
N VAL A 85 -9.61 -1.85 -9.21
CA VAL A 85 -9.65 -1.22 -7.88
C VAL A 85 -10.60 -0.03 -7.91
N ARG A 86 -11.44 0.10 -6.88
CA ARG A 86 -12.34 1.25 -6.67
C ARG A 86 -12.30 1.71 -5.23
N PHE A 87 -12.13 3.01 -5.00
CA PHE A 87 -12.31 3.58 -3.67
C PHE A 87 -13.80 3.80 -3.40
N THR A 88 -14.25 3.39 -2.21
CA THR A 88 -15.65 3.53 -1.79
C THR A 88 -15.82 4.60 -0.71
N ALA A 89 -14.74 5.05 -0.06
CA ALA A 89 -14.72 6.19 0.86
C ALA A 89 -13.30 6.65 1.19
N GLY A 90 -13.17 7.90 1.66
CA GLY A 90 -11.97 8.41 2.33
C GLY A 90 -10.83 8.77 1.38
N VAL A 91 -11.13 9.12 0.13
CA VAL A 91 -10.11 9.50 -0.85
C VAL A 91 -9.43 10.81 -0.44
N GLU A 92 -10.18 11.72 0.17
CA GLU A 92 -9.72 12.95 0.81
C GLU A 92 -8.80 12.71 2.02
N HIS A 93 -8.77 11.49 2.55
CA HIS A 93 -7.89 11.08 3.65
C HIS A 93 -6.65 10.33 3.17
N LEU A 94 -6.39 10.28 1.87
CA LEU A 94 -5.17 9.69 1.33
C LEU A 94 -4.01 10.67 1.35
N HIS A 95 -2.88 10.19 1.84
CA HIS A 95 -1.61 10.87 1.81
C HIS A 95 -0.67 10.13 0.84
N PHE A 96 0.05 10.88 0.01
CA PHE A 96 0.96 10.35 -0.99
C PHE A 96 2.39 10.77 -0.69
N TYR A 97 3.35 9.87 -0.95
CA TYR A 97 4.77 10.14 -0.81
C TYR A 97 5.56 9.50 -1.95
N ASN A 98 6.26 10.30 -2.74
CA ASN A 98 7.24 9.81 -3.71
C ASN A 98 8.62 9.77 -3.04
N SER A 99 9.10 8.56 -2.72
CA SER A 99 10.39 8.38 -2.03
C SER A 99 11.59 8.72 -2.91
N ALA A 100 11.48 8.58 -4.22
CA ALA A 100 12.58 8.86 -5.14
C ALA A 100 12.90 10.37 -5.27
N LEU A 101 11.87 11.22 -5.16
CA LEU A 101 12.00 12.68 -5.26
C LEU A 101 11.90 13.39 -3.90
N ASP A 102 11.62 12.64 -2.84
CA ASP A 102 11.30 13.15 -1.51
C ASP A 102 10.22 14.26 -1.56
N ARG A 103 9.04 13.86 -2.03
CA ARG A 103 7.88 14.77 -2.21
C ARG A 103 6.61 14.18 -1.64
N HIS A 104 5.88 14.97 -0.87
CA HIS A 104 4.58 14.63 -0.29
C HIS A 104 3.43 14.92 -1.27
N GLU A 105 3.54 14.38 -2.47
CA GLU A 105 2.63 14.60 -3.58
C GLU A 105 2.38 13.28 -4.32
N ARG A 106 1.26 13.19 -5.04
CA ARG A 106 0.92 12.02 -5.86
C ARG A 106 1.69 12.03 -7.19
N LEU A 107 3.00 11.82 -7.11
CA LEU A 107 3.89 11.66 -8.27
C LEU A 107 4.21 10.17 -8.44
N LEU A 108 3.73 9.54 -9.52
CA LEU A 108 3.84 8.09 -9.69
C LEU A 108 5.25 7.63 -10.13
N PRO A 109 5.78 6.54 -9.56
CA PRO A 109 5.20 5.73 -8.48
C PRO A 109 5.29 6.42 -7.10
N CYS A 110 4.28 6.22 -6.25
CA CYS A 110 4.26 6.79 -4.89
C CYS A 110 3.71 5.81 -3.85
N LYS A 111 4.06 6.03 -2.60
CA LYS A 111 3.51 5.36 -1.41
C LYS A 111 2.19 6.00 -1.04
N VAL A 112 1.24 5.19 -0.56
CA VAL A 112 -0.10 5.64 -0.18
C VAL A 112 -0.36 5.26 1.27
N ALA A 113 -0.85 6.21 2.06
CA ALA A 113 -1.19 6.01 3.46
C ALA A 113 -2.48 6.76 3.85
N CYS A 114 -3.10 6.38 4.95
CA CYS A 114 -4.18 7.14 5.56
C CYS A 114 -3.61 8.34 6.34
N ALA A 115 -4.07 9.55 6.04
CA ALA A 115 -3.68 10.77 6.75
C ALA A 115 -4.15 10.78 8.21
N LEU A 116 -5.25 10.08 8.53
CA LEU A 116 -5.85 10.08 9.87
C LEU A 116 -5.20 9.09 10.83
N CYS A 117 -5.03 7.83 10.42
CA CYS A 117 -4.49 6.76 11.28
C CYS A 117 -3.09 6.29 10.88
N ARG A 118 -2.50 6.89 9.84
CA ARG A 118 -1.16 6.57 9.34
C ARG A 118 -0.96 5.16 8.80
N THR A 119 -2.01 4.34 8.74
CA THR A 119 -1.96 3.03 8.07
C THR A 119 -1.43 3.18 6.66
N LEU A 120 -0.33 2.50 6.36
CA LEU A 120 0.16 2.35 5.00
C LEU A 120 -0.83 1.48 4.22
N ILE A 121 -1.15 1.88 2.99
CA ILE A 121 -2.26 1.31 2.21
C ILE A 121 -1.77 0.50 1.01
N ALA A 122 -0.91 1.11 0.20
CA ALA A 122 -0.40 0.51 -1.01
C ALA A 122 0.81 1.29 -1.54
N ASP A 123 1.51 0.69 -2.50
CA ASP A 123 2.30 1.43 -3.47
C ASP A 123 1.50 1.63 -4.77
N GLU A 124 1.36 2.87 -5.20
CA GLU A 124 0.70 3.21 -6.45
C GLU A 124 1.73 3.31 -7.59
N GLY A 125 1.69 2.32 -8.50
CA GLY A 125 2.47 2.35 -9.73
C GLY A 125 1.78 3.15 -10.84
N ARG A 126 2.32 3.14 -12.07
CA ARG A 126 1.66 3.81 -13.21
C ARG A 126 0.34 3.13 -13.59
N LYS A 127 0.34 1.79 -13.68
CA LYS A 127 -0.82 0.96 -14.07
C LYS A 127 -1.31 0.01 -12.96
N MET A 128 -0.49 -0.19 -11.94
CA MET A 128 -0.71 -1.20 -10.91
C MET A 128 -0.96 -0.55 -9.55
N TRP A 129 -1.72 -1.25 -8.72
CA TRP A 129 -1.98 -0.97 -7.33
C TRP A 129 -1.40 -2.11 -6.49
N LEU A 130 -0.34 -1.84 -5.75
CA LEU A 130 0.35 -2.84 -4.92
C LEU A 130 -0.23 -2.74 -3.51
N ALA A 131 -1.40 -3.35 -3.32
CA ALA A 131 -2.15 -3.31 -2.07
C ALA A 131 -1.43 -4.10 -0.97
N PHE A 132 -1.52 -3.63 0.28
CA PHE A 132 -1.02 -4.37 1.44
C PHE A 132 -2.10 -5.34 1.95
N PRO A 133 -1.90 -6.67 1.86
CA PRO A 133 -2.96 -7.64 2.08
C PRO A 133 -3.52 -7.67 3.51
N THR A 134 -2.78 -7.17 4.50
CA THR A 134 -3.24 -7.04 5.89
C THR A 134 -4.44 -6.11 6.06
N LEU A 135 -4.76 -5.30 5.04
CA LEU A 135 -5.91 -4.40 5.06
C LEU A 135 -7.21 -5.03 4.56
N PHE A 136 -7.12 -6.22 3.96
CA PHE A 136 -8.28 -6.91 3.42
C PHE A 136 -9.05 -7.63 4.51
N ASP A 137 -10.38 -7.66 4.35
CA ASP A 137 -11.24 -8.44 5.21
C ASP A 137 -11.22 -9.91 4.80
N PHE A 138 -10.46 -10.71 5.53
CA PHE A 138 -10.38 -12.17 5.36
C PHE A 138 -11.18 -12.92 6.44
N GLY A 139 -12.03 -12.23 7.21
CA GLY A 139 -12.78 -12.81 8.31
C GLY A 139 -12.00 -12.98 9.62
N ALA A 140 -12.66 -13.56 10.62
CA ALA A 140 -12.11 -13.86 11.95
C ALA A 140 -12.48 -15.30 12.37
N PRO A 141 -11.51 -16.24 12.44
CA PRO A 141 -10.09 -16.08 12.13
C PRO A 141 -9.85 -15.80 10.62
N PRO A 142 -8.74 -15.14 10.27
CA PRO A 142 -8.48 -14.77 8.87
C PRO A 142 -8.22 -16.00 8.00
N HIS A 143 -8.97 -16.12 6.90
CA HIS A 143 -8.74 -17.09 5.84
C HIS A 143 -8.20 -16.37 4.60
N VAL A 144 -6.88 -16.26 4.49
CA VAL A 144 -6.21 -15.62 3.35
C VAL A 144 -6.39 -16.50 2.10
N PRO A 145 -6.97 -15.99 1.00
CA PRO A 145 -7.13 -16.75 -0.24
C PRO A 145 -5.77 -17.14 -0.84
N GLU A 146 -5.68 -18.31 -1.46
CA GLU A 146 -4.45 -18.82 -2.08
C GLU A 146 -3.84 -17.82 -3.08
N ALA A 147 -4.68 -17.08 -3.82
CA ALA A 147 -4.24 -16.06 -4.76
C ALA A 147 -3.40 -14.94 -4.13
N PHE A 148 -3.55 -14.66 -2.83
CA PHE A 148 -2.77 -13.63 -2.14
C PHE A 148 -1.39 -14.13 -1.68
N ARG A 149 -1.13 -15.45 -1.69
CA ARG A 149 0.11 -16.00 -1.15
C ARG A 149 1.31 -15.48 -1.96
N PRO A 150 2.37 -15.02 -1.28
CA PRO A 150 3.57 -14.56 -1.97
C PRO A 150 4.17 -15.66 -2.84
N THR A 151 4.59 -15.30 -4.05
CA THR A 151 5.25 -16.22 -4.99
C THR A 151 6.78 -16.18 -4.87
N CYS A 152 7.33 -15.12 -4.26
CA CYS A 152 8.77 -14.94 -4.08
C CYS A 152 9.10 -13.79 -3.11
N HIS A 153 10.38 -13.72 -2.76
CA HIS A 153 11.02 -12.57 -2.14
C HIS A 153 11.75 -11.76 -3.20
N ILE A 154 11.63 -10.44 -3.16
CA ILE A 154 12.40 -9.50 -3.99
C ILE A 154 13.26 -8.59 -3.11
N TYR A 155 14.37 -8.12 -3.68
CA TYR A 155 15.38 -7.34 -2.96
C TYR A 155 15.98 -8.05 -1.75
N TYR A 156 16.03 -9.38 -1.78
CA TYR A 156 16.41 -10.22 -0.64
C TYR A 156 17.88 -10.07 -0.23
N ALA A 157 18.73 -9.52 -1.11
CA ALA A 157 20.09 -9.13 -0.76
C ALA A 157 20.15 -8.04 0.33
N MET A 158 19.06 -7.28 0.52
CA MET A 158 18.94 -6.21 1.53
C MET A 158 18.23 -6.66 2.82
N ARG A 159 17.90 -7.95 2.95
CA ARG A 159 17.20 -8.47 4.12
C ARG A 159 17.96 -8.19 5.42
N VAL A 160 17.21 -7.97 6.49
CA VAL A 160 17.75 -7.84 7.85
C VAL A 160 17.60 -9.10 8.69
N MET A 161 16.91 -10.11 8.16
CA MET A 161 16.80 -11.45 8.74
C MET A 161 16.58 -12.48 7.63
N ASP A 162 17.08 -13.70 7.84
CA ASP A 162 16.83 -14.83 6.95
C ASP A 162 15.40 -15.35 7.11
N ILE A 163 14.83 -15.88 6.01
CA ILE A 163 13.45 -16.39 5.92
C ILE A 163 13.48 -17.75 5.24
N ALA A 164 13.21 -18.81 5.99
CA ALA A 164 13.25 -20.19 5.54
C ALA A 164 11.85 -20.73 5.23
N ASP A 165 11.21 -20.20 4.19
CA ASP A 165 9.83 -20.52 3.79
C ASP A 165 9.71 -21.29 2.47
N GLY A 166 10.84 -21.64 1.84
CA GLY A 166 10.88 -22.36 0.57
C GLY A 166 10.53 -21.52 -0.67
N LEU A 167 10.21 -20.23 -0.51
CA LEU A 167 9.92 -19.35 -1.64
C LEU A 167 11.22 -18.88 -2.33
N PRO A 168 11.22 -18.74 -3.68
CA PRO A 168 12.34 -18.17 -4.43
C PRO A 168 12.76 -16.80 -3.90
N LYS A 169 14.07 -16.55 -3.80
CA LYS A 169 14.64 -15.30 -3.28
C LYS A 169 15.46 -14.58 -4.33
N TRP A 170 15.00 -13.41 -4.76
CA TRP A 170 15.67 -12.61 -5.79
C TRP A 170 16.48 -11.50 -5.14
N SER A 171 17.72 -11.28 -5.58
CA SER A 171 18.58 -10.19 -5.08
C SER A 171 18.00 -8.80 -5.35
N GLY A 172 17.17 -8.67 -6.40
CA GLY A 172 16.42 -7.48 -6.78
C GLY A 172 15.02 -7.87 -7.27
N HIS A 173 14.63 -7.44 -8.47
CA HIS A 173 13.34 -7.81 -9.05
C HIS A 173 13.30 -9.26 -9.55
N LYS A 174 12.15 -9.93 -9.32
CA LYS A 174 11.80 -11.24 -9.88
C LYS A 174 12.09 -11.30 -11.39
N ASP A 175 12.77 -12.35 -11.83
CA ASP A 175 13.16 -12.63 -13.23
C ASP A 175 14.04 -11.55 -13.90
N LYS A 176 14.60 -10.62 -13.11
CA LYS A 176 15.47 -9.52 -13.58
C LYS A 176 16.73 -9.35 -12.72
N SER A 177 16.95 -10.24 -11.77
CA SER A 177 18.12 -10.25 -10.90
C SER A 177 18.58 -11.69 -10.64
N THR A 178 19.65 -11.83 -9.87
CA THR A 178 20.14 -13.15 -9.41
C THR A 178 19.12 -13.82 -8.48
N LEU A 179 18.91 -15.12 -8.66
CA LEU A 179 18.21 -15.99 -7.73
C LEU A 179 19.22 -16.47 -6.65
N LEU A 180 18.86 -16.34 -5.38
CA LEU A 180 19.66 -16.61 -4.19
C LEU A 180 19.23 -17.89 -3.49
#